data_AF-A0A653JV96-F1
#
_entry.id   AF-A0A653JV96-F1
#
_cell.length_a   1.000
_cell.length_b   1.000
_cell.length_c   1.000
_cell.angle_alpha   90.00
_cell.angle_beta   90.00
_cell.angle_gamma   90.00
#
_symmetry.space_group_name_H-M   'P 1'
#
loop_
_entity.id
_entity.type
_entity.pdbx_description
1 polymer ?
#
loop_
_entity_poly.entity_id
_entity_poly.type
_entity_poly.pdbx_seq_one_letter_code
_entity_poly.pdbx_strand_id
1 'polypeptide(L)'
;MRLVGVGLLAFVLAGVLILLGQGGAFKSGWTKLSGGEQQQFSNYEGASGLGSDTSGTSVFTTGQDSDAPLILSGLPSYTGLVFHLPTDARPVNGRYELLYSSRVAEGVEGVLRVSINGVKRADILLNQVKGEQKAQIELTASELSSGALDVGLSLQGRGEIAQCSPNDSIAAVVEIKPQSGLRLELAKAVETTSDRLALWGGRVPVSWNKSNGNEEALVSLVHGARLVQKGYLLHFGPNGLDSAALTKLSAEAKPYSDVFVQPAYPIPFTGKNVNRGMRKFDRQTSWRYHYSVTDLPNQRLPSALDLRLAVGPAGSNTPYDLTVALNDHMLFSRRLSPQTERVSQSIALPADFHKADNKIEISLASGDGNYNRCGTDRQSVAELLPATVLKGGEQRASDSLSLLRAKLAAVDTVALLGEMETAVDAQAAAQLLGQLDPRGLSFVTGPTAAKIRIVSGDIVAAIAKEGVQPGDWIVYKSQDRNGGVIARPVGEIVTLSSSAVALLVSIADDEALPDTAGIDG
;
A
#
# COMPACT_ATOMS: atom_id res chain seq x y z
N MET A 1 -63.42 32.49 -14.99
CA MET A 1 -62.26 33.11 -14.29
C MET A 1 -61.37 32.12 -13.51
N ARG A 2 -61.88 30.98 -12.99
CA ARG A 2 -61.03 30.00 -12.25
C ARG A 2 -60.03 29.22 -13.12
N LEU A 3 -60.34 28.95 -14.39
CA LEU A 3 -59.46 28.21 -15.31
C LEU A 3 -58.20 28.99 -15.73
N VAL A 4 -58.30 30.32 -15.87
CA VAL A 4 -57.15 31.17 -16.22
C VAL A 4 -56.15 31.23 -15.06
N GLY A 5 -56.65 31.27 -13.81
CA GLY A 5 -55.79 31.26 -12.62
C GLY A 5 -54.98 29.97 -12.46
N VAL A 6 -55.58 28.81 -12.78
CA VAL A 6 -54.87 27.52 -12.71
C VAL A 6 -53.82 27.40 -13.81
N GLY A 7 -54.12 27.88 -15.03
CA GLY A 7 -53.14 27.89 -16.12
C GLY A 7 -51.92 28.77 -15.83
N LEU A 8 -52.14 29.94 -15.23
CA LEU A 8 -51.07 30.86 -14.86
C LEU A 8 -50.20 30.31 -13.72
N LEU A 9 -50.82 29.63 -12.74
CA LEU A 9 -50.09 28.98 -11.65
C LEU A 9 -49.20 27.83 -12.16
N ALA A 10 -49.71 27.03 -13.10
CA ALA A 10 -48.94 25.95 -13.71
C ALA A 10 -47.73 26.46 -14.50
N PHE A 11 -47.88 27.58 -15.21
CA PHE A 11 -46.77 28.21 -15.94
C PHE A 11 -45.71 28.80 -15.02
N VAL A 12 -46.11 29.40 -13.89
CA VAL A 12 -45.17 29.91 -12.88
C VAL A 12 -44.42 28.74 -12.22
N LEU A 13 -45.11 27.66 -11.87
CA LEU A 13 -44.48 26.46 -11.32
C LEU A 13 -43.50 25.80 -12.30
N ALA A 14 -43.87 25.70 -13.58
CA ALA A 14 -42.97 25.19 -14.62
C ALA A 14 -41.75 26.10 -14.82
N GLY A 15 -41.94 27.43 -14.82
CA GLY A 15 -40.84 28.40 -14.91
C GLY A 15 -39.87 28.33 -13.73
N VAL A 16 -40.39 28.18 -12.51
CA VAL A 16 -39.59 27.99 -11.29
C VAL A 16 -38.83 26.67 -11.33
N LEU A 17 -39.45 25.58 -11.82
CA LEU A 17 -38.80 24.28 -11.97
C LEU A 17 -37.67 24.31 -13.01
N ILE A 18 -37.84 25.04 -14.12
CA ILE A 18 -36.79 25.18 -15.15
C ILE A 18 -35.62 26.02 -14.63
N LEU A 19 -35.90 27.11 -13.90
CA LEU A 19 -34.87 27.92 -13.24
C LEU A 19 -34.12 27.13 -12.16
N LEU A 20 -34.81 26.29 -11.39
CA LEU A 20 -34.19 25.40 -10.40
C LEU A 20 -33.40 24.24 -11.04
N GLY A 21 -33.79 23.79 -12.23
CA GLY A 21 -33.09 22.76 -12.99
C GLY A 21 -31.76 23.22 -13.58
N GLN A 22 -31.64 24.49 -13.95
CA GLN A 22 -30.39 25.05 -14.49
C GLN A 22 -29.41 25.52 -13.40
N GLY A 23 -29.88 25.79 -12.18
CA GLY A 23 -29.06 26.35 -11.09
C GLY A 23 -28.31 25.35 -10.21
N GLY A 24 -28.32 24.04 -10.50
CA GLY A 24 -27.66 23.03 -9.65
C GLY A 24 -28.23 22.88 -8.22
N ALA A 25 -29.19 23.72 -7.83
CA ALA A 25 -29.78 23.79 -6.49
C ALA A 25 -30.58 22.52 -6.12
N PHE A 26 -31.12 21.79 -7.10
CA PHE A 26 -31.81 20.52 -6.85
C PHE A 26 -30.85 19.43 -6.35
N LYS A 27 -29.57 19.47 -6.76
CA LYS A 27 -28.53 18.55 -6.30
C LYS A 27 -28.04 18.85 -4.88
N SER A 28 -28.19 20.11 -4.41
CA SER A 28 -27.82 20.53 -3.04
C SER A 28 -28.99 20.43 -2.05
N GLY A 29 -30.24 20.52 -2.54
CA GLY A 29 -31.44 20.33 -1.74
C GLY A 29 -31.75 18.86 -1.43
N TRP A 30 -31.55 17.96 -2.40
CA TRP A 30 -31.78 16.52 -2.19
C TRP A 30 -30.73 15.89 -1.27
N THR A 31 -29.47 16.32 -1.33
CA THR A 31 -28.40 15.88 -0.40
C THR A 31 -28.62 16.34 1.04
N LYS A 32 -29.43 17.37 1.26
CA LYS A 32 -29.84 17.81 2.61
C LYS A 32 -31.06 17.07 3.16
N LEU A 33 -31.88 16.42 2.32
CA LEU A 33 -33.12 15.74 2.71
C LEU A 33 -32.98 14.21 2.73
N SER A 34 -32.15 13.62 1.87
CA SER A 34 -31.62 12.27 2.08
C SER A 34 -30.40 12.41 2.98
N GLY A 35 -30.47 11.97 4.24
CA GLY A 35 -29.39 12.08 5.25
C GLY A 35 -28.09 11.32 4.95
N GLY A 36 -27.63 11.31 3.70
CA GLY A 36 -26.29 10.94 3.29
C GLY A 36 -25.50 12.22 3.03
N GLU A 37 -24.92 12.80 4.07
CA GLU A 37 -23.68 13.57 3.89
C GLU A 37 -22.65 12.61 3.30
N GLN A 38 -22.59 12.52 1.98
CA GLN A 38 -21.37 12.09 1.30
C GLN A 38 -20.30 13.06 1.76
N GLN A 39 -19.54 12.62 2.75
CA GLN A 39 -18.43 13.37 3.30
C GLN A 39 -17.47 13.64 2.15
N GLN A 40 -17.44 14.88 1.71
CA GLN A 40 -16.32 15.39 0.96
C GLN A 40 -15.13 15.36 1.92
N PHE A 41 -14.22 14.42 1.68
CA PHE A 41 -12.91 14.41 2.32
C PHE A 41 -12.13 15.60 1.75
N SER A 42 -12.33 16.77 2.36
CA SER A 42 -11.63 17.99 1.96
C SER A 42 -10.17 17.93 2.42
N ASN A 43 -9.26 18.10 1.47
CA ASN A 43 -7.83 18.38 1.62
C ASN A 43 -6.93 17.24 2.13
N TYR A 44 -6.76 16.18 1.33
CA TYR A 44 -5.58 15.32 1.42
C TYR A 44 -4.31 16.01 0.86
N GLU A 45 -4.47 16.89 -0.13
CA GLU A 45 -3.37 17.53 -0.88
C GLU A 45 -2.56 18.58 -0.08
N GLY A 46 -3.04 19.02 1.09
CA GLY A 46 -2.31 19.93 1.97
C GLY A 46 -1.46 19.22 3.04
N ALA A 47 -1.75 17.94 3.33
CA ALA A 47 -1.03 17.16 4.33
C ALA A 47 0.22 16.47 3.76
N SER A 48 0.28 16.30 2.44
CA SER A 48 1.42 15.76 1.68
C SER A 48 2.71 16.59 1.85
N GLY A 49 2.62 17.85 2.29
CA GLY A 49 3.76 18.73 2.53
C GLY A 49 4.31 18.72 3.97
N LEU A 50 3.64 18.10 4.94
CA LEU A 50 4.15 17.94 6.32
C LEU A 50 5.02 16.68 6.40
N GLY A 51 5.97 16.57 5.47
CA GLY A 51 7.07 15.60 5.53
C GLY A 51 7.92 15.87 6.77
N SER A 52 8.50 14.81 7.33
CA SER A 52 9.23 14.85 8.59
C SER A 52 10.15 16.07 8.68
N ASP A 53 9.94 16.96 9.64
CA ASP A 53 10.94 17.99 9.95
C ASP A 53 12.11 17.29 10.62
N THR A 54 13.16 17.05 9.84
CA THR A 54 14.40 16.42 10.32
C THR A 54 15.50 17.45 10.54
N SER A 55 15.17 18.74 10.57
CA SER A 55 16.14 19.82 10.76
C SER A 55 16.40 20.07 12.24
N GLY A 56 17.67 20.17 12.62
CA GLY A 56 18.07 20.42 14.00
C GLY A 56 17.86 19.22 14.93
N THR A 57 17.54 19.50 16.20
CA THR A 57 17.44 18.51 17.28
C THR A 57 16.00 18.16 17.66
N SER A 58 15.01 19.00 17.31
CA SER A 58 13.60 18.70 17.54
C SER A 58 13.01 18.25 16.21
N VAL A 59 12.62 16.99 16.12
CA VAL A 59 12.16 16.38 14.88
C VAL A 59 10.76 15.82 15.02
N PHE A 60 10.01 15.84 13.92
CA PHE A 60 8.71 15.19 13.83
C PHE A 60 8.72 14.20 12.66
N THR A 61 8.22 12.99 12.88
CA THR A 61 8.12 11.95 11.84
C THR A 61 6.74 11.32 11.83
N THR A 62 6.17 11.15 10.64
CA THR A 62 4.86 10.52 10.45
C THR A 62 5.02 9.06 10.06
N GLY A 63 4.14 8.19 10.56
CA GLY A 63 4.14 6.76 10.24
C GLY A 63 3.16 6.38 9.14
N GLN A 64 2.25 7.30 8.77
CA GLN A 64 1.10 7.02 7.91
C GLN A 64 1.28 7.62 6.51
N ASP A 65 0.78 6.94 5.49
CA ASP A 65 0.64 7.49 4.13
C ASP A 65 -0.50 8.49 4.06
N SER A 66 -0.22 9.69 3.50
CA SER A 66 -1.26 10.67 3.22
C SER A 66 -2.28 10.10 2.25
N ASP A 67 -1.85 9.19 1.38
CA ASP A 67 -2.66 8.61 0.31
C ASP A 67 -3.36 7.31 0.76
N ALA A 68 -3.01 6.79 1.95
CA ALA A 68 -3.61 5.58 2.52
C ALA A 68 -4.10 5.85 3.96
N PRO A 69 -5.38 6.27 4.14
CA PRO A 69 -5.93 6.54 5.46
C PRO A 69 -5.94 5.26 6.31
N LEU A 70 -5.48 5.37 7.55
CA LEU A 70 -5.48 4.27 8.50
C LEU A 70 -6.82 4.24 9.25
N ILE A 71 -7.71 3.32 8.86
CA ILE A 71 -9.07 3.21 9.41
C ILE A 71 -9.21 1.86 10.13
N LEU A 72 -9.60 1.90 11.40
CA LEU A 72 -10.06 0.75 12.16
C LEU A 72 -11.58 0.71 12.11
N SER A 73 -12.16 -0.40 11.67
CA SER A 73 -13.61 -0.54 11.52
C SER A 73 -14.07 -1.84 12.14
N GLY A 74 -15.11 -1.78 12.96
CA GLY A 74 -15.65 -2.92 13.68
C GLY A 74 -14.93 -3.19 15.00
N LEU A 75 -15.49 -4.12 15.76
CA LEU A 75 -15.00 -4.52 17.08
C LEU A 75 -14.84 -6.06 17.11
N PRO A 76 -13.64 -6.60 17.40
CA PRO A 76 -12.37 -5.89 17.52
C PRO A 76 -11.74 -5.57 16.15
N SER A 77 -10.90 -4.53 16.09
CA SER A 77 -10.06 -4.23 14.93
C SER A 77 -8.64 -3.88 15.38
N TYR A 78 -7.65 -4.19 14.56
CA TYR A 78 -6.23 -4.04 14.89
C TYR A 78 -5.46 -3.46 13.71
N THR A 79 -4.52 -2.58 14.00
CA THR A 79 -3.53 -2.10 13.04
C THR A 79 -2.25 -1.68 13.78
N GLY A 80 -1.19 -1.35 13.06
CA GLY A 80 0.04 -0.87 13.67
C GLY A 80 0.89 -0.06 12.72
N LEU A 81 1.83 0.69 13.28
CA LEU A 81 2.79 1.53 12.60
C LEU A 81 4.17 1.24 13.16
N VAL A 82 5.19 1.18 12.31
CA VAL A 82 6.58 1.03 12.74
C VAL A 82 7.32 2.34 12.47
N PHE A 83 8.02 2.83 13.48
CA PHE A 83 8.88 4.00 13.37
C PHE A 83 10.33 3.59 13.60
N HIS A 84 11.22 3.92 12.68
CA HIS A 84 12.65 3.73 12.89
C HIS A 84 13.22 4.92 13.64
N LEU A 85 14.09 4.65 14.62
CA LEU A 85 14.73 5.69 15.43
C LEU A 85 16.17 5.91 14.96
N PRO A 86 16.67 7.16 14.98
CA PRO A 86 18.06 7.46 14.65
C PRO A 86 19.01 6.81 15.65
N THR A 87 20.11 6.27 15.16
CA THR A 87 21.12 5.58 15.97
C THR A 87 22.27 6.49 16.36
N ASP A 88 22.67 7.42 15.48
CA ASP A 88 23.78 8.35 15.75
C ASP A 88 23.29 9.60 16.48
N ALA A 89 22.23 10.24 15.97
CA ALA A 89 21.50 11.34 16.59
C ALA A 89 20.43 10.79 17.56
N ARG A 90 20.87 10.05 18.58
CA ARG A 90 19.97 9.31 19.48
C ARG A 90 18.88 10.19 20.09
N PRO A 91 17.62 9.72 20.14
CA PRO A 91 16.56 10.41 20.87
C PRO A 91 16.84 10.43 22.38
N VAL A 92 16.73 11.61 22.98
CA VAL A 92 16.83 11.82 24.44
C VAL A 92 15.46 11.94 25.09
N ASN A 93 14.47 12.41 24.34
CA ASN A 93 13.08 12.47 24.77
C ASN A 93 12.17 12.27 23.55
N GLY A 94 10.92 11.88 23.77
CA GLY A 94 9.96 11.80 22.69
C GLY A 94 8.57 11.37 23.14
N ARG A 95 7.61 11.65 22.28
CA ARG A 95 6.21 11.27 22.47
C ARG A 95 5.59 10.86 21.14
N TYR A 96 4.66 9.91 21.21
CA TYR A 96 3.75 9.61 20.13
C TYR A 96 2.54 10.53 20.20
N GLU A 97 2.33 11.34 19.17
CA GLU A 97 1.17 12.20 18.99
C GLU A 97 0.15 11.47 18.10
N LEU A 98 -0.99 11.12 18.67
CA LEU A 98 -2.08 10.42 17.98
C LEU A 98 -3.22 11.39 17.73
N LEU A 99 -3.51 11.69 16.46
CA LEU A 99 -4.68 12.44 16.03
C LEU A 99 -5.67 11.46 15.38
N TYR A 100 -6.90 11.44 15.85
CA TYR A 100 -7.90 10.50 15.37
C TYR A 100 -9.29 11.10 15.38
N SER A 101 -10.20 10.52 14.61
CA SER A 101 -11.63 10.79 14.72
C SER A 101 -12.38 9.48 14.88
N SER A 102 -13.43 9.47 15.70
CA SER A 102 -14.18 8.25 16.00
C SER A 102 -15.67 8.43 15.76
N ARG A 103 -16.31 7.35 15.33
CA ARG A 103 -17.77 7.20 15.34
C ARG A 103 -18.09 5.89 16.03
N VAL A 104 -18.93 5.96 17.04
CA VAL A 104 -19.38 4.80 17.80
C VAL A 104 -20.89 4.78 17.72
N ALA A 105 -21.46 3.61 17.41
CA ALA A 105 -22.91 3.44 17.36
C ALA A 105 -23.54 3.65 18.75
N GLU A 106 -24.83 3.96 18.78
CA GLU A 106 -25.57 4.09 20.03
C GLU A 106 -25.56 2.76 20.80
N GLY A 107 -25.35 2.81 22.12
CA GLY A 107 -25.25 1.61 22.96
C GLY A 107 -23.94 0.83 22.86
N VAL A 108 -22.96 1.30 22.09
CA VAL A 108 -21.62 0.70 21.99
C VAL A 108 -20.63 1.43 22.90
N GLU A 109 -19.97 0.68 23.78
CA GLU A 109 -18.82 1.13 24.55
C GLU A 109 -17.53 0.67 23.86
N GLY A 110 -16.76 1.61 23.32
CA GLY A 110 -15.52 1.36 22.62
C GLY A 110 -14.30 1.97 23.31
N VAL A 111 -13.14 1.36 23.13
CA VAL A 111 -11.84 1.86 23.58
C VAL A 111 -10.84 1.71 22.44
N LEU A 112 -10.11 2.78 22.13
CA LEU A 112 -8.91 2.74 21.30
C LEU A 112 -7.71 2.53 22.21
N ARG A 113 -7.15 1.33 22.17
CA ARG A 113 -5.95 0.96 22.91
C ARG A 113 -4.71 1.21 22.07
N VAL A 114 -3.73 1.88 22.67
CA VAL A 114 -2.39 2.11 22.11
C VAL A 114 -1.40 1.22 22.87
N SER A 115 -0.60 0.46 22.12
CA SER A 115 0.54 -0.30 22.62
C SER A 115 1.81 0.12 21.93
N ILE A 116 2.93 0.16 22.65
CA ILE A 116 4.26 0.43 22.09
C ILE A 116 5.14 -0.78 22.42
N ASN A 117 5.78 -1.36 21.40
CA ASN A 117 6.58 -2.58 21.49
C ASN A 117 5.83 -3.72 22.20
N GLY A 118 4.54 -3.86 21.91
CA GLY A 118 3.65 -4.87 22.50
C GLY A 118 3.18 -4.58 23.93
N VAL A 119 3.68 -3.53 24.58
CA VAL A 119 3.26 -3.12 25.93
C VAL A 119 2.12 -2.11 25.83
N LYS A 120 1.03 -2.32 26.57
CA LYS A 120 -0.10 -1.38 26.62
C LYS A 120 0.33 -0.05 27.25
N ARG A 121 0.10 1.06 26.55
CA ARG A 121 0.46 2.41 26.99
C ARG A 121 -0.73 3.31 27.28
N ALA A 122 -1.82 3.15 26.54
CA ALA A 122 -3.04 3.93 26.75
C ALA A 122 -4.29 3.12 26.41
N ASP A 123 -5.37 3.39 27.13
CA ASP A 123 -6.75 2.97 26.81
C ASP A 123 -7.57 4.26 26.69
N ILE A 124 -7.94 4.64 25.47
CA ILE A 124 -8.67 5.87 25.17
C ILE A 124 -10.15 5.52 24.98
N LEU A 125 -10.99 5.98 25.91
CA LEU A 125 -12.43 5.75 25.82
C LEU A 125 -12.99 6.47 24.59
N LEU A 126 -13.69 5.74 23.73
CA LEU A 126 -14.35 6.31 22.58
C LEU A 126 -15.71 6.84 23.02
N ASN A 127 -15.93 8.11 22.75
CA ASN A 127 -17.20 8.78 22.99
C ASN A 127 -17.88 9.08 21.65
N GLN A 128 -19.14 9.49 21.70
CA GLN A 128 -19.90 9.92 20.52
C GLN A 128 -19.52 11.34 20.06
N VAL A 129 -18.37 11.87 20.48
CA VAL A 129 -17.97 13.22 20.13
C VAL A 129 -17.61 13.26 18.65
N LYS A 130 -18.33 14.11 17.91
CA LYS A 130 -18.00 14.42 16.52
C LYS A 130 -16.80 15.35 16.49
N GLY A 131 -15.72 14.93 15.83
CA GLY A 131 -14.56 15.78 15.58
C GLY A 131 -13.23 15.03 15.69
N GLU A 132 -12.16 15.77 15.46
CA GLU A 132 -10.80 15.29 15.69
C GLU A 132 -10.47 15.34 17.18
N GLN A 133 -9.78 14.32 17.65
CA GLN A 133 -9.33 14.11 19.02
C GLN A 133 -7.82 13.91 19.00
N LYS A 134 -7.15 14.32 20.08
CA LYS A 134 -5.70 14.19 20.22
C LYS A 134 -5.35 13.44 21.51
N ALA A 135 -4.45 12.48 21.40
CA ALA A 135 -3.80 11.83 22.53
C ALA A 135 -2.28 11.95 22.39
N GLN A 136 -1.58 12.06 23.52
CA GLN A 136 -0.13 12.10 23.59
C GLN A 136 0.35 10.99 24.52
N ILE A 137 1.27 10.16 24.02
CA ILE A 137 1.84 9.05 24.76
C ILE A 137 3.35 9.29 24.87
N GLU A 138 3.81 9.66 26.06
CA GLU A 138 5.24 9.83 26.34
C GLU A 138 5.98 8.48 26.19
N LEU A 139 7.17 8.51 25.60
CA LEU A 139 8.02 7.35 25.39
C LEU A 139 8.95 7.13 26.59
N THR A 140 9.25 5.87 26.93
CA THR A 140 10.24 5.54 27.96
C THR A 140 11.66 5.51 27.39
N ALA A 141 12.67 5.59 28.27
CA ALA A 141 14.06 5.40 27.88
C ALA A 141 14.34 4.05 27.20
N SER A 142 13.64 2.98 27.61
CA SER A 142 13.75 1.67 26.96
C SER A 142 13.18 1.66 25.55
N GLU A 143 12.13 2.43 25.29
CA GLU A 143 11.53 2.58 23.96
C GLU A 143 12.45 3.43 23.07
N LEU A 144 12.94 4.56 23.56
CA LEU A 144 13.85 5.45 22.82
C LEU A 144 15.19 4.79 22.44
N SER A 145 15.60 3.74 23.15
CA SER A 145 16.85 2.99 22.89
C SER A 145 16.66 1.76 22.00
N SER A 146 15.43 1.42 21.60
CA SER A 146 15.12 0.16 20.90
C SER A 146 15.42 0.15 19.39
N GLY A 147 15.86 1.27 18.81
CA GLY A 147 16.18 1.40 17.36
C GLY A 147 14.94 1.44 16.45
N ALA A 148 13.82 0.85 16.87
CA ALA A 148 12.52 0.98 16.22
C ALA A 148 11.39 0.87 17.24
N LEU A 149 10.28 1.57 16.99
CA LEU A 149 9.06 1.55 17.79
C LEU A 149 7.93 0.91 16.99
N ASP A 150 7.38 -0.20 17.50
CA ASP A 150 6.16 -0.82 17.00
C ASP A 150 4.96 -0.26 17.77
N VAL A 151 4.21 0.64 17.13
CA VAL A 151 3.00 1.25 17.68
C VAL A 151 1.79 0.47 17.21
N GLY A 152 1.25 -0.38 18.09
CA GLY A 152 0.00 -1.10 17.87
C GLY A 152 -1.22 -0.28 18.28
N LEU A 153 -2.22 -0.25 17.42
CA LEU A 153 -3.53 0.35 17.68
C LEU A 153 -4.60 -0.74 17.63
N SER A 154 -5.41 -0.83 18.67
CA SER A 154 -6.52 -1.78 18.69
C SER A 154 -7.81 -1.13 19.14
N LEU A 155 -8.85 -1.32 18.34
CA LEU A 155 -10.21 -0.92 18.61
C LEU A 155 -10.90 -2.09 19.31
N GLN A 156 -11.27 -1.91 20.58
CA GLN A 156 -11.92 -2.91 21.42
C GLN A 156 -13.22 -2.35 21.98
N GLY A 157 -14.19 -3.21 22.27
CA GLY A 157 -15.46 -2.71 22.78
C GLY A 157 -16.52 -3.79 22.86
N ARG A 158 -17.68 -3.38 23.37
CA ARG A 158 -18.89 -4.19 23.49
C ARG A 158 -20.09 -3.29 23.24
N GLY A 159 -21.15 -3.84 22.69
CA GLY A 159 -22.42 -3.13 22.56
C GLY A 159 -23.46 -3.99 21.88
N GLU A 160 -24.71 -3.78 22.25
CA GLU A 160 -25.85 -4.40 21.56
C GLU A 160 -26.06 -3.65 20.26
N ILE A 161 -25.62 -4.23 19.15
CA ILE A 161 -26.00 -3.68 17.87
C ILE A 161 -27.45 -4.10 17.62
N ALA A 162 -28.39 -3.16 17.76
CA ALA A 162 -29.82 -3.43 17.81
C ALA A 162 -30.43 -4.04 16.53
N GLN A 163 -29.67 -4.30 15.46
CA GLN A 163 -30.16 -4.93 14.24
C GLN A 163 -29.12 -5.89 13.66
N CYS A 164 -29.40 -7.19 13.79
CA CYS A 164 -28.77 -8.25 12.99
C CYS A 164 -29.26 -8.11 11.53
N SER A 165 -28.71 -7.14 10.79
CA SER A 165 -28.88 -7.03 9.35
C SER A 165 -27.79 -7.83 8.63
N PRO A 166 -28.08 -8.52 7.51
CA PRO A 166 -27.06 -9.19 6.70
C PRO A 166 -25.97 -8.25 6.16
N ASN A 167 -26.17 -6.93 6.26
CA ASN A 167 -25.12 -5.93 6.10
C ASN A 167 -24.65 -5.49 7.49
N ASP A 168 -23.58 -6.12 7.98
CA ASP A 168 -22.93 -5.85 9.27
C ASP A 168 -22.87 -4.35 9.57
N SER A 169 -23.66 -3.91 10.54
CA SER A 169 -23.60 -2.55 11.10
C SER A 169 -22.26 -2.36 11.81
N ILE A 170 -21.41 -1.51 11.26
CA ILE A 170 -20.12 -1.18 11.86
C ILE A 170 -20.35 -0.52 13.23
N ALA A 171 -20.04 -1.23 14.30
CA ALA A 171 -20.27 -0.77 15.67
C ALA A 171 -19.40 0.44 16.07
N ALA A 172 -18.18 0.51 15.53
CA ALA A 172 -17.30 1.64 15.72
C ALA A 172 -16.34 1.78 14.52
N VAL A 173 -16.04 3.02 14.15
CA VAL A 173 -15.00 3.38 13.20
C VAL A 173 -14.07 4.37 13.87
N VAL A 174 -12.77 4.15 13.74
CA VAL A 174 -11.73 5.10 14.14
C VAL A 174 -10.84 5.35 12.92
N GLU A 175 -10.76 6.61 12.50
CA GLU A 175 -9.83 7.06 11.48
C GLU A 175 -8.64 7.73 12.16
N ILE A 176 -7.43 7.26 11.87
CA ILE A 176 -6.19 7.88 12.30
C ILE A 176 -5.76 8.89 11.24
N LYS A 177 -5.46 10.10 11.71
CA LYS A 177 -5.12 11.22 10.84
C LYS A 177 -3.64 11.17 10.44
N PRO A 178 -3.29 11.52 9.18
CA PRO A 178 -1.90 11.49 8.70
C PRO A 178 -0.91 12.33 9.53
N GLN A 179 -1.41 13.32 10.26
CA GLN A 179 -0.64 14.14 11.20
C GLN A 179 -0.25 13.40 12.49
N SER A 180 -0.64 12.14 12.65
CA SER A 180 -0.17 11.30 13.75
C SER A 180 1.28 10.87 13.52
N GLY A 181 2.10 10.92 14.56
CA GLY A 181 3.53 10.70 14.40
C GLY A 181 4.32 10.77 15.70
N LEU A 182 5.63 10.64 15.60
CA LEU A 182 6.56 10.82 16.72
C LEU A 182 7.12 12.23 16.71
N ARG A 183 7.10 12.87 17.87
CA ARG A 183 7.93 14.05 18.15
C ARG A 183 9.10 13.61 19.01
N LEU A 184 10.32 13.85 18.54
CA LEU A 184 11.55 13.44 19.22
C LEU A 184 12.44 14.65 19.47
N GLU A 185 13.09 14.67 20.61
CA GLU A 185 14.24 15.53 20.88
C GLU A 185 15.49 14.67 20.79
N LEU A 186 16.44 15.08 19.96
CA LEU A 186 17.66 14.34 19.65
C LEU A 186 18.86 14.93 20.39
N ALA A 187 19.83 14.08 20.74
CA ALA A 187 21.06 14.51 21.41
C ALA A 187 21.93 15.46 20.57
N LYS A 188 21.81 15.38 19.24
CA LYS A 188 22.52 16.20 18.26
C LYS A 188 21.72 16.28 16.96
N ALA A 189 22.14 17.18 16.07
CA ALA A 189 21.53 17.31 14.75
C ALA A 189 21.74 16.06 13.88
N VAL A 190 20.84 15.85 12.93
CA VAL A 190 20.84 14.70 12.03
C VAL A 190 21.84 14.91 10.89
N GLU A 191 22.96 14.18 10.95
CA GLU A 191 24.05 14.30 9.97
C GLU A 191 24.16 13.09 9.04
N THR A 192 23.81 11.90 9.50
CA THR A 192 24.04 10.66 8.76
C THR A 192 22.86 10.29 7.87
N THR A 193 23.17 9.68 6.71
CA THR A 193 22.18 9.14 5.77
C THR A 193 21.23 8.16 6.44
N SER A 194 21.75 7.28 7.31
CA SER A 194 20.94 6.30 8.04
C SER A 194 19.89 6.95 8.93
N ASP A 195 20.28 7.97 9.70
CA ASP A 195 19.36 8.66 10.61
C ASP A 195 18.29 9.47 9.84
N ARG A 196 18.65 10.10 8.71
CA ARG A 196 17.68 10.76 7.83
C ARG A 196 16.64 9.77 7.31
N LEU A 197 17.09 8.63 6.79
CA LEU A 197 16.21 7.59 6.26
C LEU A 197 15.29 7.00 7.35
N ALA A 198 15.79 6.83 8.58
CA ALA A 198 15.00 6.39 9.72
C ALA A 198 13.89 7.40 10.05
N LEU A 199 14.23 8.69 10.18
CA LEU A 199 13.28 9.76 10.50
C LEU A 199 12.29 10.07 9.37
N TRP A 200 12.65 9.80 8.13
CA TRP A 200 11.72 9.91 7.01
C TRP A 200 10.70 8.79 6.94
N GLY A 201 10.76 7.78 7.82
CA GLY A 201 9.82 6.66 7.78
C GLY A 201 9.84 5.97 6.41
N GLY A 202 11.01 5.92 5.78
CA GLY A 202 11.19 5.32 4.46
C GLY A 202 10.74 6.17 3.28
N ARG A 203 10.30 7.41 3.50
CA ARG A 203 9.86 8.33 2.45
C ARG A 203 10.94 9.33 2.10
N VAL A 204 11.62 9.11 0.98
CA VAL A 204 12.66 10.02 0.54
C VAL A 204 12.03 11.23 -0.17
N PRO A 205 12.20 12.46 0.36
CA PRO A 205 11.77 13.66 -0.34
C PRO A 205 12.74 13.95 -1.49
N VAL A 206 12.23 14.09 -2.70
CA VAL A 206 13.00 14.36 -3.92
C VAL A 206 12.59 15.72 -4.45
N SER A 207 13.57 16.57 -4.72
CA SER A 207 13.33 17.90 -5.28
C SER A 207 12.81 17.78 -6.70
N TRP A 208 11.71 18.46 -6.98
CA TRP A 208 11.13 18.57 -8.31
C TRP A 208 10.73 20.01 -8.59
N ASN A 209 11.47 20.66 -9.47
CA ASN A 209 11.18 22.00 -9.95
C ASN A 209 11.29 22.03 -11.48
N LYS A 210 10.33 22.67 -12.14
CA LYS A 210 10.26 22.82 -13.61
C LYS A 210 11.48 23.56 -14.19
N SER A 211 12.23 24.30 -13.36
CA SER A 211 13.47 24.97 -13.77
C SER A 211 14.68 24.06 -13.84
N ASN A 212 14.62 22.85 -13.28
CA ASN A 212 15.74 21.92 -13.34
C ASN A 212 15.91 21.42 -14.78
N GLY A 213 17.14 21.28 -15.25
CA GLY A 213 17.40 20.75 -16.59
C GLY A 213 16.85 19.33 -16.74
N ASN A 214 16.42 18.94 -17.94
CA ASN A 214 15.85 17.60 -18.18
C ASN A 214 16.81 16.48 -17.74
N GLU A 215 18.12 16.68 -17.90
CA GLU A 215 19.14 15.73 -17.45
C GLU A 215 19.12 15.51 -15.93
N GLU A 216 19.03 16.57 -15.12
CA GLU A 216 18.94 16.44 -13.66
C GLU A 216 17.66 15.74 -13.22
N ALA A 217 16.55 16.00 -13.91
CA ALA A 217 15.29 15.32 -13.68
C ALA A 217 15.41 13.80 -13.93
N LEU A 218 16.03 13.40 -15.04
CA LEU A 218 16.27 12.00 -15.37
C LEU A 218 17.21 11.32 -14.36
N VAL A 219 18.26 11.99 -13.91
CA VAL A 219 19.15 11.48 -12.84
C VAL A 219 18.36 11.25 -11.55
N SER A 220 17.51 12.20 -11.16
CA SER A 220 16.65 12.05 -9.97
C SER A 220 15.71 10.85 -10.08
N LEU A 221 15.17 10.55 -11.26
CA LEU A 221 14.30 9.38 -11.47
C LEU A 221 15.06 8.07 -11.37
N VAL A 222 16.27 7.98 -11.95
CA VAL A 222 17.10 6.76 -11.88
C VAL A 222 17.47 6.46 -10.43
N HIS A 223 17.93 7.46 -9.69
CA HIS A 223 18.32 7.27 -8.29
C HIS A 223 17.11 7.08 -7.36
N GLY A 224 15.99 7.73 -7.66
CA GLY A 224 14.70 7.45 -7.03
C GLY A 224 14.26 6.00 -7.26
N ALA A 225 14.29 5.52 -8.50
CA ALA A 225 13.94 4.14 -8.85
C ALA A 225 14.80 3.12 -8.10
N ARG A 226 16.11 3.39 -7.96
CA ARG A 226 17.03 2.56 -7.14
C ARG A 226 16.67 2.57 -5.65
N LEU A 227 16.15 3.67 -5.12
CA LEU A 227 15.63 3.73 -3.75
C LEU A 227 14.31 2.97 -3.61
N VAL A 228 13.41 3.05 -4.60
CA VAL A 228 12.18 2.22 -4.65
C VAL A 228 12.52 0.74 -4.60
N GLN A 229 13.55 0.30 -5.33
CA GLN A 229 14.04 -1.08 -5.25
C GLN A 229 14.57 -1.49 -3.88
N LYS A 230 15.12 -0.54 -3.15
CA LYS A 230 15.57 -0.74 -1.76
C LYS A 230 14.39 -0.69 -0.79
N GLY A 231 13.15 -0.55 -1.26
CA GLY A 231 11.94 -0.53 -0.45
C GLY A 231 11.56 0.84 0.09
N TYR A 232 12.23 1.91 -0.34
CA TYR A 232 11.86 3.28 0.02
C TYR A 232 10.69 3.78 -0.82
N LEU A 233 9.84 4.59 -0.23
CA LEU A 233 8.86 5.39 -0.95
C LEU A 233 9.48 6.74 -1.34
N LEU A 234 9.00 7.35 -2.41
CA LEU A 234 9.47 8.66 -2.87
C LEU A 234 8.34 9.67 -2.77
N HIS A 235 8.68 10.90 -2.45
CA HIS A 235 7.79 12.04 -2.54
C HIS A 235 8.47 13.15 -3.34
N PHE A 236 7.95 13.45 -4.52
CA PHE A 236 8.49 14.51 -5.37
C PHE A 236 7.80 15.85 -5.04
N GLY A 237 8.58 16.87 -4.75
CA GLY A 237 8.06 18.19 -4.39
C GLY A 237 9.14 19.28 -4.41
N PRO A 238 8.78 20.55 -4.18
CA PRO A 238 9.72 21.67 -4.29
C PRO A 238 10.83 21.65 -3.24
N ASN A 239 10.62 20.97 -2.11
CA ASN A 239 11.49 21.01 -0.93
C ASN A 239 12.11 19.64 -0.62
N GLY A 240 12.77 19.01 -1.60
CA GLY A 240 13.40 17.70 -1.44
C GLY A 240 14.91 17.69 -1.70
N LEU A 241 15.48 16.50 -1.77
CA LEU A 241 16.89 16.32 -2.15
C LEU A 241 17.08 16.62 -3.64
N ASP A 242 18.12 17.39 -3.97
CA ASP A 242 18.58 17.54 -5.35
C ASP A 242 19.17 16.22 -5.91
N SER A 243 19.46 16.19 -7.21
CA SER A 243 19.98 15.01 -7.90
C SER A 243 21.33 14.53 -7.33
N ALA A 244 22.20 15.45 -6.91
CA ALA A 244 23.50 15.11 -6.33
C ALA A 244 23.36 14.46 -4.95
N ALA A 245 22.54 15.02 -4.07
CA ALA A 245 22.24 14.47 -2.76
C ALA A 245 21.51 13.13 -2.87
N LEU A 246 20.58 13.00 -3.83
CA LEU A 246 19.87 11.75 -4.09
C LEU A 246 20.80 10.65 -4.63
N THR A 247 21.76 11.02 -5.48
CA THR A 247 22.79 10.10 -5.99
C THR A 247 23.58 9.50 -4.84
N LYS A 248 24.10 10.36 -3.95
CA LYS A 248 24.81 9.93 -2.73
C LYS A 248 23.93 9.06 -1.83
N LEU A 249 22.69 9.50 -1.57
CA LEU A 249 21.73 8.76 -0.75
C LEU A 249 21.48 7.36 -1.30
N SER A 250 21.20 7.25 -2.60
CA SER A 250 20.90 5.98 -3.25
C SER A 250 22.09 5.00 -3.22
N ALA A 251 23.34 5.49 -3.18
CA ALA A 251 24.52 4.66 -3.05
C ALA A 251 24.69 4.13 -1.61
N GLU A 252 24.50 5.00 -0.62
CA GLU A 252 24.71 4.70 0.80
C GLU A 252 23.53 3.99 1.47
N ALA A 253 22.31 4.17 0.97
CA ALA A 253 21.10 3.61 1.55
C ALA A 253 21.17 2.08 1.57
N LYS A 254 20.89 1.49 2.73
CA LYS A 254 20.66 0.05 2.85
C LYS A 254 19.20 -0.26 2.46
N PRO A 255 18.81 -1.51 2.17
CA PRO A 255 17.40 -1.84 2.01
C PRO A 255 16.57 -1.38 3.23
N TYR A 256 15.44 -0.69 3.01
CA TYR A 256 14.59 -0.01 4.00
C TYR A 256 13.90 -0.96 5.01
N SER A 257 14.22 -2.25 5.02
CA SER A 257 13.75 -3.12 6.09
C SER A 257 14.89 -3.96 6.63
N ASP A 258 15.03 -3.97 7.97
CA ASP A 258 15.78 -5.00 8.71
C ASP A 258 15.15 -6.41 8.53
N VAL A 259 14.05 -6.52 7.77
CA VAL A 259 13.35 -7.75 7.38
C VAL A 259 13.73 -8.23 5.97
N PHE A 260 14.44 -7.42 5.17
CA PHE A 260 15.00 -7.82 3.88
C PHE A 260 16.32 -8.58 4.08
N VAL A 261 16.34 -9.52 5.02
CA VAL A 261 17.11 -10.74 4.74
C VAL A 261 16.38 -11.33 3.55
N GLN A 262 17.01 -11.43 2.37
CA GLN A 262 16.45 -12.22 1.28
C GLN A 262 16.03 -13.53 1.92
N PRO A 263 14.72 -13.80 2.04
CA PRO A 263 14.30 -14.89 2.88
C PRO A 263 14.96 -16.15 2.33
N ALA A 264 15.44 -17.05 3.19
CA ALA A 264 15.77 -18.38 2.71
C ALA A 264 14.46 -19.16 2.70
N TYR A 265 14.25 -20.02 1.71
CA TYR A 265 13.22 -21.02 1.87
C TYR A 265 13.60 -21.99 3.01
N PRO A 266 12.65 -22.39 3.87
CA PRO A 266 11.24 -21.99 3.89
C PRO A 266 11.00 -20.60 4.51
N ILE A 267 10.11 -19.80 3.92
CA ILE A 267 9.80 -18.43 4.37
C ILE A 267 8.73 -18.48 5.46
N PRO A 268 8.97 -17.94 6.68
CA PRO A 268 7.96 -17.96 7.74
C PRO A 268 6.78 -17.01 7.47
N PHE A 269 5.57 -17.56 7.44
CA PHE A 269 4.34 -16.78 7.24
C PHE A 269 4.03 -15.87 8.44
N THR A 270 4.38 -16.35 9.64
CA THR A 270 4.35 -15.62 10.91
C THR A 270 5.58 -14.74 11.11
N GLY A 271 6.45 -14.59 10.11
CA GLY A 271 7.62 -13.71 10.17
C GLY A 271 7.22 -12.24 10.35
N LYS A 272 6.08 -11.82 9.79
CA LYS A 272 5.51 -10.47 9.95
C LYS A 272 4.68 -10.37 11.24
N ASN A 273 4.86 -9.30 12.03
CA ASN A 273 4.18 -9.12 13.33
C ASN A 273 2.66 -9.27 13.25
N VAL A 274 2.03 -8.81 12.15
CA VAL A 274 0.57 -8.88 11.94
C VAL A 274 0.00 -10.30 11.90
N ASN A 275 0.81 -11.32 11.59
CA ASN A 275 0.37 -12.72 11.51
C ASN A 275 0.78 -13.56 12.73
N ARG A 276 1.44 -12.96 13.73
CA ARG A 276 1.84 -13.66 14.95
C ARG A 276 0.72 -13.67 15.99
N GLY A 277 0.75 -14.69 16.83
CA GLY A 277 -0.04 -14.76 18.05
C GLY A 277 -1.50 -15.17 17.86
N MET A 278 -2.14 -15.35 19.01
CA MET A 278 -3.54 -15.75 19.12
C MET A 278 -4.48 -14.59 18.74
N ARG A 279 -5.48 -14.92 17.92
CA ARG A 279 -6.60 -14.03 17.58
C ARG A 279 -7.88 -14.52 18.22
N LYS A 280 -8.64 -13.57 18.78
CA LYS A 280 -10.01 -13.78 19.26
C LYS A 280 -10.95 -13.30 18.17
N PHE A 281 -11.95 -14.10 17.83
CA PHE A 281 -12.94 -13.73 16.83
C PHE A 281 -14.31 -14.31 17.17
N ASP A 282 -15.34 -13.70 16.63
CA ASP A 282 -16.71 -14.17 16.75
C ASP A 282 -17.10 -14.92 15.47
N ARG A 283 -17.27 -14.18 14.37
CA ARG A 283 -17.69 -14.76 13.08
C ARG A 283 -16.54 -15.22 12.20
N GLN A 284 -15.48 -14.42 12.07
CA GLN A 284 -14.36 -14.74 11.18
C GLN A 284 -13.05 -14.07 11.59
N THR A 285 -11.94 -14.66 11.16
CA THR A 285 -10.61 -14.04 11.20
C THR A 285 -9.81 -14.41 9.95
N SER A 286 -8.90 -13.54 9.52
CA SER A 286 -8.11 -13.74 8.29
C SER A 286 -6.66 -13.31 8.43
N TRP A 287 -5.71 -14.18 8.11
CA TRP A 287 -4.28 -13.84 8.02
C TRP A 287 -3.90 -13.59 6.57
N ARG A 288 -3.12 -12.55 6.32
CA ARG A 288 -2.71 -12.14 4.97
C ARG A 288 -1.21 -12.03 4.89
N TYR A 289 -0.63 -12.55 3.82
CA TYR A 289 0.80 -12.45 3.55
C TYR A 289 1.02 -11.98 2.10
N HIS A 290 1.71 -10.86 1.98
CA HIS A 290 2.07 -10.26 0.69
C HIS A 290 3.55 -10.50 0.39
N TYR A 291 3.86 -10.87 -0.85
CA TYR A 291 5.23 -11.00 -1.38
C TYR A 291 5.30 -10.59 -2.86
N SER A 292 6.41 -9.97 -3.26
CA SER A 292 6.78 -9.76 -4.66
C SER A 292 7.72 -10.86 -5.12
N VAL A 293 7.66 -11.24 -6.40
CA VAL A 293 8.60 -12.19 -7.02
C VAL A 293 10.05 -11.71 -6.92
N THR A 294 10.28 -10.39 -6.98
CA THR A 294 11.63 -9.80 -6.89
C THR A 294 12.28 -10.04 -5.53
N ASP A 295 11.46 -10.20 -4.51
CA ASP A 295 11.89 -10.31 -3.12
C ASP A 295 12.10 -11.77 -2.73
N LEU A 296 11.72 -12.69 -3.61
CA LEU A 296 11.84 -14.12 -3.38
C LEU A 296 13.28 -14.61 -3.58
N PRO A 297 13.63 -15.73 -2.91
CA PRO A 297 14.98 -16.27 -2.93
C PRO A 297 15.28 -16.77 -4.35
N ASN A 298 16.29 -16.18 -5.00
CA ASN A 298 16.63 -16.45 -6.41
C ASN A 298 15.47 -16.24 -7.40
N GLN A 299 14.48 -15.40 -7.04
CA GLN A 299 13.25 -15.17 -7.81
C GLN A 299 12.48 -16.47 -8.15
N ARG A 300 12.64 -17.50 -7.31
CA ARG A 300 11.91 -18.77 -7.43
C ARG A 300 10.59 -18.68 -6.68
N LEU A 301 9.51 -19.10 -7.33
CA LEU A 301 8.17 -19.08 -6.77
C LEU A 301 8.02 -20.09 -5.62
N PRO A 302 7.18 -19.80 -4.60
CA PRO A 302 6.79 -20.80 -3.63
C PRO A 302 5.98 -21.92 -4.31
N SER A 303 6.23 -23.17 -3.95
CA SER A 303 5.50 -24.34 -4.46
C SER A 303 4.36 -24.77 -3.55
N ALA A 304 4.44 -24.45 -2.26
CA ALA A 304 3.44 -24.85 -1.27
C ALA A 304 3.40 -23.91 -0.05
N LEU A 305 2.22 -23.83 0.57
CA LEU A 305 2.01 -23.31 1.91
C LEU A 305 1.87 -24.50 2.87
N ASP A 306 2.81 -24.67 3.78
CA ASP A 306 2.68 -25.58 4.91
C ASP A 306 1.93 -24.87 6.03
N LEU A 307 0.62 -25.08 6.13
CA LEU A 307 -0.27 -24.49 7.12
C LEU A 307 -0.23 -25.26 8.45
N ARG A 308 0.09 -24.55 9.54
CA ARG A 308 0.02 -25.03 10.92
C ARG A 308 -0.84 -24.10 11.75
N LEU A 309 -2.08 -24.49 11.99
CA LEU A 309 -3.07 -23.65 12.67
C LEU A 309 -3.53 -24.36 13.95
N ALA A 310 -3.55 -23.63 15.07
CA ALA A 310 -4.23 -24.03 16.29
C ALA A 310 -5.58 -23.32 16.36
N VAL A 311 -6.62 -24.06 16.71
CA VAL A 311 -7.98 -23.54 16.86
C VAL A 311 -8.44 -23.88 18.26
N GLY A 312 -8.93 -22.89 18.99
CA GLY A 312 -9.50 -23.08 20.30
C GLY A 312 -10.84 -23.81 20.23
N PRO A 313 -11.30 -24.36 21.36
CA PRO A 313 -12.57 -25.07 21.42
C PRO A 313 -13.70 -24.17 20.95
N ALA A 314 -14.45 -24.63 19.94
CA ALA A 314 -15.69 -23.97 19.53
C ALA A 314 -16.67 -24.03 20.71
N GLY A 315 -16.99 -22.88 21.29
CA GLY A 315 -18.09 -22.81 22.24
C GLY A 315 -19.37 -23.01 21.44
N SER A 316 -20.09 -24.11 21.69
CA SER A 316 -21.14 -24.69 20.83
C SER A 316 -20.57 -25.54 19.70
N ASN A 317 -21.26 -26.64 19.36
CA ASN A 317 -20.85 -27.68 18.40
C ASN A 317 -20.80 -27.19 16.94
N THR A 318 -20.35 -25.95 16.73
CA THR A 318 -20.35 -25.21 15.48
C THR A 318 -19.04 -25.50 14.74
N PRO A 319 -19.11 -26.01 13.50
CA PRO A 319 -17.90 -26.24 12.70
C PRO A 319 -17.29 -24.91 12.26
N TYR A 320 -16.01 -24.91 11.93
CA TYR A 320 -15.37 -23.77 11.27
C TYR A 320 -15.14 -24.06 9.80
N ASP A 321 -15.25 -23.06 8.94
CA ASP A 321 -14.89 -23.14 7.53
C ASP A 321 -13.52 -22.46 7.34
N LEU A 322 -12.51 -23.26 7.00
CA LEU A 322 -11.15 -22.80 6.72
C LEU A 322 -10.94 -22.70 5.22
N THR A 323 -10.58 -21.53 4.72
CA THR A 323 -10.26 -21.29 3.31
C THR A 323 -8.88 -20.71 3.14
N VAL A 324 -8.19 -21.09 2.07
CA VAL A 324 -6.92 -20.49 1.64
C VAL A 324 -7.02 -20.08 0.18
N ALA A 325 -6.62 -18.85 -0.12
CA ALA A 325 -6.60 -18.29 -1.46
C ALA A 325 -5.25 -17.64 -1.80
N LEU A 326 -4.88 -17.68 -3.08
CA LEU A 326 -3.76 -16.95 -3.66
C LEU A 326 -4.30 -16.02 -4.75
N ASN A 327 -4.06 -14.72 -4.64
CA ASN A 327 -4.50 -13.72 -5.63
C ASN A 327 -5.98 -13.83 -6.00
N ASP A 328 -6.82 -14.04 -4.98
CA ASP A 328 -8.27 -14.21 -5.08
C ASP A 328 -8.73 -15.54 -5.73
N HIS A 329 -7.80 -16.47 -6.03
CA HIS A 329 -8.09 -17.85 -6.42
C HIS A 329 -8.12 -18.77 -5.19
N MET A 330 -9.24 -19.43 -4.94
CA MET A 330 -9.37 -20.40 -3.85
C MET A 330 -8.54 -21.66 -4.15
N LEU A 331 -7.60 -21.99 -3.27
CA LEU A 331 -6.71 -23.15 -3.39
C LEU A 331 -7.15 -24.30 -2.49
N PHE A 332 -7.71 -23.98 -1.33
CA PHE A 332 -8.10 -24.96 -0.34
C PHE A 332 -9.34 -24.48 0.42
N SER A 333 -10.26 -25.40 0.68
CA SER A 333 -11.39 -25.17 1.57
C SER A 333 -11.66 -26.45 2.36
N ARG A 334 -11.84 -26.32 3.67
CA ARG A 334 -12.16 -27.44 4.54
C ARG A 334 -13.03 -26.99 5.71
N ARG A 335 -14.13 -27.71 5.89
CA ARG A 335 -14.93 -27.64 7.12
C ARG A 335 -14.23 -28.42 8.24
N LEU A 336 -13.91 -27.75 9.33
CA LEU A 336 -13.28 -28.30 10.53
C LEU A 336 -14.37 -28.73 11.51
N SER A 337 -14.17 -29.89 12.15
CA SER A 337 -15.07 -30.33 13.21
C SER A 337 -14.91 -29.46 14.47
N PRO A 338 -15.93 -29.33 15.32
CA PRO A 338 -15.83 -28.58 16.58
C PRO A 338 -14.73 -29.09 17.53
N GLN A 339 -14.30 -30.35 17.38
CA GLN A 339 -13.23 -30.98 18.16
C GLN A 339 -11.83 -30.77 17.54
N THR A 340 -11.73 -30.09 16.39
CA THR A 340 -10.44 -29.87 15.73
C THR A 340 -9.65 -28.79 16.47
N GLU A 341 -8.66 -29.22 17.25
CA GLU A 341 -7.75 -28.30 17.95
C GLU A 341 -6.56 -27.86 17.09
N ARG A 342 -6.15 -28.70 16.13
CA ARG A 342 -4.99 -28.44 15.28
C ARG A 342 -5.24 -28.84 13.84
N VAL A 343 -4.70 -28.02 12.95
CA VAL A 343 -4.70 -28.22 11.51
C VAL A 343 -3.26 -28.24 11.03
N SER A 344 -2.93 -29.31 10.31
CA SER A 344 -1.68 -29.47 9.57
C SER A 344 -2.04 -29.80 8.14
N GLN A 345 -1.72 -28.91 7.21
CA GLN A 345 -2.02 -29.12 5.80
C GLN A 345 -0.90 -28.52 4.94
N SER A 346 -0.41 -29.26 3.94
CA SER A 346 0.38 -28.68 2.87
C SER A 346 -0.54 -28.37 1.69
N ILE A 347 -0.51 -27.14 1.20
CA ILE A 347 -1.40 -26.63 0.15
C ILE A 347 -0.52 -26.22 -1.02
N ALA A 348 -0.74 -26.82 -2.19
CA ALA A 348 0.02 -26.46 -3.39
C ALA A 348 -0.26 -25.01 -3.80
N LEU A 349 0.78 -24.31 -4.24
CA LEU A 349 0.72 -22.96 -4.81
C LEU A 349 1.11 -23.06 -6.28
N PRO A 350 0.16 -23.25 -7.21
CA PRO A 350 0.46 -23.39 -8.64
C PRO A 350 1.16 -22.14 -9.19
N ALA A 351 2.20 -22.32 -10.03
CA ALA A 351 2.92 -21.19 -10.60
C ALA A 351 2.03 -20.27 -11.45
N ASP A 352 1.06 -20.82 -12.18
CA ASP A 352 0.17 -20.06 -13.08
C ASP A 352 -0.73 -19.05 -12.33
N PHE A 353 -0.90 -19.21 -11.02
CA PHE A 353 -1.67 -18.27 -10.19
C PHE A 353 -0.82 -17.16 -9.58
N HIS A 354 0.51 -17.22 -9.75
CA HIS A 354 1.40 -16.17 -9.31
C HIS A 354 1.39 -14.98 -10.28
N LYS A 355 1.55 -13.79 -9.71
CA LYS A 355 1.71 -12.51 -10.40
C LYS A 355 3.03 -11.87 -9.92
N ALA A 356 3.37 -10.68 -10.44
CA ALA A 356 4.50 -9.92 -9.95
C ALA A 356 4.40 -9.66 -8.43
N ASP A 357 3.21 -9.21 -7.99
CA ASP A 357 2.83 -9.04 -6.58
C ASP A 357 1.76 -10.06 -6.18
N ASN A 358 1.97 -10.73 -5.06
CA ASN A 358 1.13 -11.84 -4.62
C ASN A 358 0.56 -11.62 -3.23
N LYS A 359 -0.67 -12.10 -3.01
CA LYS A 359 -1.37 -12.12 -1.73
C LYS A 359 -1.87 -13.53 -1.44
N ILE A 360 -1.41 -14.11 -0.34
CA ILE A 360 -2.01 -15.30 0.25
C ILE A 360 -2.92 -14.88 1.40
N GLU A 361 -4.16 -15.37 1.39
CA GLU A 361 -5.14 -15.14 2.44
C GLU A 361 -5.61 -16.46 3.02
N ILE A 362 -5.51 -16.59 4.34
CA ILE A 362 -6.02 -17.71 5.13
C ILE A 362 -7.17 -17.16 5.95
N SER A 363 -8.38 -17.66 5.73
CA SER A 363 -9.57 -17.23 6.47
C SER A 363 -10.19 -18.39 7.22
N LEU A 364 -10.63 -18.11 8.45
CA LEU A 364 -11.34 -19.04 9.30
C LEU A 364 -12.66 -18.38 9.71
N ALA A 365 -13.78 -18.98 9.33
CA ALA A 365 -15.11 -18.49 9.65
C ALA A 365 -15.89 -19.51 10.49
N SER A 366 -16.75 -19.04 11.38
CA SER A 366 -17.74 -19.88 12.05
C SER A 366 -18.80 -20.33 11.03
N GLY A 367 -19.12 -21.62 11.04
CA GLY A 367 -20.06 -22.27 10.12
C GLY A 367 -21.52 -22.20 10.57
N ASP A 368 -21.85 -21.41 11.59
CA ASP A 368 -23.23 -21.16 11.98
C ASP A 368 -23.91 -20.26 10.95
N GLY A 369 -24.61 -20.88 10.00
CA GLY A 369 -25.43 -20.18 9.00
C GLY A 369 -26.61 -19.35 9.59
N ASN A 370 -26.62 -19.09 10.90
CA ASN A 370 -27.60 -18.27 11.57
C ASN A 370 -27.14 -16.81 11.59
N TYR A 371 -27.40 -16.09 10.51
CA TYR A 371 -27.11 -14.67 10.36
C TYR A 371 -27.85 -13.74 11.36
N ASN A 372 -28.77 -14.29 12.17
CA ASN A 372 -29.69 -13.54 13.03
C ASN A 372 -29.36 -13.64 14.54
N ARG A 373 -28.19 -14.14 14.95
CA ARG A 373 -27.83 -14.21 16.37
C ARG A 373 -27.12 -12.94 16.83
N CYS A 374 -27.87 -12.10 17.54
CA CYS A 374 -27.35 -10.99 18.32
C CYS A 374 -27.20 -11.51 19.76
N GLY A 375 -25.97 -11.77 20.23
CA GLY A 375 -25.75 -12.31 21.57
C GLY A 375 -24.31 -12.76 21.86
N THR A 376 -24.01 -12.89 23.15
CA THR A 376 -22.71 -13.25 23.73
C THR A 376 -22.33 -14.72 23.48
N ASP A 377 -22.00 -15.09 22.25
CA ASP A 377 -21.33 -16.37 22.04
C ASP A 377 -19.89 -16.32 22.61
N ARG A 378 -19.41 -17.49 23.04
CA ARG A 378 -18.02 -17.63 23.52
C ARG A 378 -17.09 -17.28 22.37
N GLN A 379 -16.30 -16.22 22.53
CA GLN A 379 -15.27 -15.83 21.57
C GLN A 379 -14.40 -17.03 21.19
N SER A 380 -14.37 -17.33 19.90
CA SER A 380 -13.48 -18.32 19.32
C SER A 380 -12.05 -17.79 19.31
N VAL A 381 -11.08 -18.70 19.39
CA VAL A 381 -9.67 -18.33 19.29
C VAL A 381 -8.96 -19.15 18.25
N ALA A 382 -8.01 -18.56 17.55
CA ALA A 382 -7.16 -19.28 16.62
C ALA A 382 -5.78 -18.62 16.49
N GLU A 383 -4.78 -19.40 16.15
CA GLU A 383 -3.39 -18.95 16.01
C GLU A 383 -2.68 -19.68 14.87
N LEU A 384 -2.01 -18.92 14.00
CA LEU A 384 -1.01 -19.50 13.10
C LEU A 384 0.26 -19.81 13.90
N LEU A 385 0.66 -21.08 13.88
CA LEU A 385 1.87 -21.53 14.55
C LEU A 385 3.11 -21.11 13.75
N PRO A 386 4.27 -20.89 14.41
CA PRO A 386 5.53 -20.49 13.75
C PRO A 386 6.00 -21.43 12.62
N ALA A 387 5.59 -22.69 12.67
CA ALA A 387 5.85 -23.67 11.62
C ALA A 387 4.98 -23.48 10.36
N THR A 388 4.14 -22.43 10.30
CA THR A 388 3.45 -22.04 9.08
C THR A 388 4.40 -21.33 8.13
N VAL A 389 4.74 -21.96 7.01
CA VAL A 389 5.80 -21.50 6.11
C VAL A 389 5.45 -21.65 4.63
N LEU A 390 6.05 -20.82 3.80
CA LEU A 390 6.08 -20.97 2.34
C LEU A 390 7.30 -21.80 1.96
N LYS A 391 7.09 -22.88 1.21
CA LYS A 391 8.15 -23.73 0.67
C LYS A 391 8.56 -23.27 -0.71
N GLY A 392 9.86 -23.35 -1.00
CA GLY A 392 10.40 -23.02 -2.31
C GLY A 392 10.00 -24.02 -3.39
N GLY A 393 9.80 -23.53 -4.60
CA GLY A 393 9.74 -24.33 -5.81
C GLY A 393 10.98 -24.14 -6.68
N GLU A 394 11.02 -24.88 -7.79
CA GLU A 394 12.05 -24.73 -8.83
C GLU A 394 11.63 -23.74 -9.92
N GLN A 395 10.33 -23.47 -10.05
CA GLN A 395 9.77 -22.59 -11.08
C GLN A 395 10.07 -21.12 -10.78
N ARG A 396 10.39 -20.36 -11.83
CA ARG A 396 10.45 -18.89 -11.80
C ARG A 396 9.15 -18.33 -12.35
N ALA A 397 8.84 -17.08 -12.00
CA ALA A 397 7.72 -16.38 -12.60
C ALA A 397 7.93 -16.24 -14.11
N SER A 398 6.90 -16.56 -14.89
CA SER A 398 6.87 -16.43 -16.36
C SER A 398 5.95 -15.31 -16.82
N ASP A 399 5.57 -14.39 -15.93
CA ASP A 399 4.74 -13.25 -16.31
C ASP A 399 5.50 -12.26 -17.20
N SER A 400 4.75 -11.46 -17.95
CA SER A 400 5.28 -10.51 -18.93
C SER A 400 6.27 -9.50 -18.34
N LEU A 401 6.11 -9.08 -17.08
CA LEU A 401 7.04 -8.16 -16.42
C LEU A 401 8.35 -8.88 -16.06
N SER A 402 8.26 -10.11 -15.56
CA SER A 402 9.43 -10.97 -15.33
C SER A 402 10.22 -11.25 -16.60
N LEU A 403 9.55 -11.50 -17.73
CA LEU A 403 10.20 -11.68 -19.03
C LEU A 403 10.92 -10.40 -19.50
N LEU A 404 10.26 -9.24 -19.39
CA LEU A 404 10.87 -7.96 -19.75
C LEU A 404 12.10 -7.65 -18.90
N ARG A 405 12.04 -7.89 -17.58
CA ARG A 405 13.20 -7.75 -16.68
C ARG A 405 14.37 -8.64 -17.12
N ALA A 406 14.10 -9.89 -17.47
CA ALA A 406 15.14 -10.80 -17.95
C ALA A 406 15.79 -10.30 -19.25
N LYS A 407 15.01 -9.75 -20.19
CA LYS A 407 15.55 -9.12 -21.41
C LYS A 407 16.39 -7.89 -21.11
N LEU A 408 15.92 -7.01 -20.22
CA LEU A 408 16.68 -5.82 -19.81
C LEU A 408 17.98 -6.17 -19.09
N ALA A 409 17.98 -7.20 -18.24
CA ALA A 409 19.17 -7.67 -17.54
C ALA A 409 20.26 -8.26 -18.46
N ALA A 410 19.91 -8.59 -19.71
CA ALA A 410 20.88 -9.02 -20.72
C ALA A 410 21.58 -7.83 -21.41
N VAL A 411 21.16 -6.60 -21.14
CA VAL A 411 21.72 -5.38 -21.74
C VAL A 411 22.43 -4.55 -20.68
N ASP A 412 23.69 -4.17 -20.93
CA ASP A 412 24.50 -3.44 -19.97
C ASP A 412 24.11 -1.95 -19.84
N THR A 413 23.66 -1.33 -20.93
CA THR A 413 23.37 0.10 -21.01
C THR A 413 21.99 0.41 -21.60
N VAL A 414 21.28 1.33 -20.94
CA VAL A 414 19.92 1.73 -21.32
C VAL A 414 19.85 3.24 -21.44
N ALA A 415 19.32 3.76 -22.55
CA ALA A 415 19.03 5.18 -22.67
C ALA A 415 17.69 5.48 -22.00
N LEU A 416 17.68 6.41 -21.03
CA LEU A 416 16.44 6.94 -20.45
C LEU A 416 16.06 8.24 -21.15
N LEU A 417 14.84 8.30 -21.67
CA LEU A 417 14.32 9.41 -22.47
C LEU A 417 12.96 9.85 -21.94
N GLY A 418 12.57 11.09 -22.22
CA GLY A 418 11.26 11.63 -21.88
C GLY A 418 11.36 12.96 -21.15
N GLU A 419 10.22 13.60 -21.01
CA GLU A 419 10.02 14.84 -20.25
C GLU A 419 8.79 14.64 -19.36
N MET A 420 8.82 15.18 -18.15
CA MET A 420 7.70 15.09 -17.21
C MET A 420 7.33 16.48 -16.74
N GLU A 421 6.05 16.82 -16.86
CA GLU A 421 5.58 18.16 -16.54
C GLU A 421 5.28 18.33 -15.05
N THR A 422 4.92 17.25 -14.35
CA THR A 422 4.45 17.31 -12.96
C THR A 422 5.27 16.40 -12.03
N ALA A 423 5.33 16.78 -10.75
CA ALA A 423 5.94 15.96 -9.71
C ALA A 423 5.21 14.61 -9.53
N VAL A 424 3.91 14.57 -9.80
CA VAL A 424 3.09 13.35 -9.76
C VAL A 424 3.53 12.38 -10.85
N ASP A 425 3.77 12.88 -12.07
CA ASP A 425 4.25 12.04 -13.17
C ASP A 425 5.65 11.50 -12.89
N ALA A 426 6.52 12.34 -12.31
CA ALA A 426 7.87 11.94 -11.90
C ALA A 426 7.85 10.83 -10.85
N GLN A 427 6.98 10.97 -9.83
CA GLN A 427 6.81 9.94 -8.81
C GLN A 427 6.33 8.61 -9.42
N ALA A 428 5.32 8.66 -10.31
CA ALA A 428 4.81 7.48 -10.98
C ALA A 428 5.88 6.82 -11.88
N ALA A 429 6.63 7.63 -12.63
CA ALA A 429 7.72 7.16 -13.49
C ALA A 429 8.84 6.48 -12.68
N ALA A 430 9.28 7.09 -11.58
CA ALA A 430 10.28 6.49 -10.69
C ALA A 430 9.80 5.18 -10.06
N GLN A 431 8.53 5.10 -9.68
CA GLN A 431 7.91 3.86 -9.19
C GLN A 431 7.91 2.77 -10.26
N LEU A 432 7.47 3.08 -11.49
CA LEU A 432 7.48 2.13 -12.60
C LEU A 432 8.90 1.69 -12.96
N LEU A 433 9.87 2.61 -13.00
CA LEU A 433 11.27 2.31 -13.25
C LEU A 433 11.85 1.40 -12.15
N GLY A 434 11.50 1.63 -10.88
CA GLY A 434 11.91 0.76 -9.77
C GLY A 434 11.43 -0.69 -9.96
N GLN A 435 10.31 -0.88 -10.65
CA GLN A 435 9.78 -2.20 -10.97
C GLN A 435 10.50 -2.87 -12.16
N LEU A 436 11.42 -2.23 -12.87
CA LEU A 436 12.19 -2.84 -13.97
C LEU A 436 13.56 -3.40 -13.57
N ASP A 437 13.90 -3.37 -12.29
CA ASP A 437 15.21 -3.76 -11.75
C ASP A 437 16.43 -2.94 -12.23
N PRO A 438 16.44 -1.61 -12.04
CA PRO A 438 17.53 -0.73 -12.48
C PRO A 438 18.89 -0.97 -11.80
N ARG A 439 19.02 -1.84 -10.79
CA ARG A 439 20.31 -2.15 -10.14
C ARG A 439 21.35 -2.70 -11.10
N GLY A 440 20.92 -3.50 -12.09
CA GLY A 440 21.79 -4.05 -13.12
C GLY A 440 22.00 -3.13 -14.32
N LEU A 441 21.29 -2.00 -14.39
CA LEU A 441 21.25 -1.16 -15.57
C LEU A 441 22.11 0.10 -15.38
N SER A 442 22.96 0.37 -16.37
CA SER A 442 23.65 1.65 -16.49
C SER A 442 22.86 2.57 -17.42
N PHE A 443 22.37 3.69 -16.87
CA PHE A 443 21.64 4.68 -17.65
C PHE A 443 22.60 5.67 -18.29
N VAL A 444 22.46 5.89 -19.60
CA VAL A 444 23.31 6.81 -20.37
C VAL A 444 22.47 7.74 -21.24
N THR A 445 23.04 8.89 -21.59
CA THR A 445 22.49 9.77 -22.62
C THR A 445 23.11 9.42 -23.97
N GLY A 446 22.35 8.83 -24.90
CA GLY A 446 22.86 8.49 -26.24
C GLY A 446 22.19 7.28 -26.88
N PRO A 447 22.65 6.86 -28.08
CA PRO A 447 22.15 5.67 -28.74
C PRO A 447 22.64 4.40 -28.02
N THR A 448 21.70 3.54 -27.65
CA THR A 448 21.94 2.25 -26.98
C THR A 448 21.05 1.17 -27.60
N ALA A 449 21.40 -0.09 -27.36
CA ALA A 449 20.62 -1.25 -27.79
C ALA A 449 19.25 -1.32 -27.09
N ALA A 450 19.15 -0.82 -25.85
CA ALA A 450 17.88 -0.72 -25.13
C ALA A 450 17.55 0.73 -24.77
N LYS A 451 16.30 1.14 -24.92
CA LYS A 451 15.79 2.48 -24.62
C LYS A 451 14.56 2.37 -23.74
N ILE A 452 14.47 3.19 -22.71
CA ILE A 452 13.27 3.36 -21.89
C ILE A 452 12.84 4.82 -22.06
N ARG A 453 11.66 5.02 -22.62
CA ARG A 453 11.03 6.34 -22.75
C ARG A 453 9.88 6.48 -21.77
N ILE A 454 9.91 7.54 -20.99
CA ILE A 454 8.80 7.93 -20.11
C ILE A 454 7.79 8.69 -20.95
N VAL A 455 6.54 8.26 -20.86
CA VAL A 455 5.41 8.82 -21.60
C VAL A 455 4.34 9.22 -20.59
N SER A 456 3.89 10.47 -20.63
CA SER A 456 2.84 10.99 -19.75
C SER A 456 1.69 11.64 -20.53
N GLY A 457 0.53 11.80 -19.86
CA GLY A 457 -0.67 12.39 -20.44
C GLY A 457 -1.47 11.39 -21.28
N ASP A 458 -1.81 11.76 -22.52
CA ASP A 458 -2.45 10.85 -23.47
C ASP A 458 -1.42 9.85 -24.01
N ILE A 459 -1.29 8.72 -23.30
CA ILE A 459 -0.31 7.67 -23.60
C ILE A 459 -0.50 7.13 -25.02
N VAL A 460 -1.73 6.97 -25.50
CA VAL A 460 -1.99 6.42 -26.84
C VAL A 460 -1.46 7.39 -27.89
N ALA A 461 -1.80 8.67 -27.78
CA ALA A 461 -1.34 9.70 -28.70
C ALA A 461 0.18 9.90 -28.64
N ALA A 462 0.77 9.78 -27.46
CA ALA A 462 2.21 9.91 -27.29
C ALA A 462 2.97 8.71 -27.86
N ILE A 463 2.50 7.47 -27.64
CA ILE A 463 3.05 6.26 -28.28
C ILE A 463 2.96 6.35 -29.80
N ALA A 464 1.83 6.79 -30.35
CA ALA A 464 1.66 6.91 -31.80
C ALA A 464 2.70 7.84 -32.46
N LYS A 465 3.23 8.83 -31.72
CA LYS A 465 4.26 9.76 -32.22
C LYS A 465 5.68 9.18 -32.21
N GLU A 466 5.91 8.12 -31.45
CA GLU A 466 7.26 7.60 -31.18
C GLU A 466 7.75 6.54 -32.18
N GLY A 467 6.93 6.14 -33.16
CA GLY A 467 7.36 5.20 -34.21
C GLY A 467 7.62 3.78 -33.68
N VAL A 468 6.71 3.31 -32.83
CA VAL A 468 6.86 2.09 -32.02
C VAL A 468 6.76 0.82 -32.85
N GLN A 469 7.60 -0.17 -32.53
CA GLN A 469 7.65 -1.47 -33.20
C GLN A 469 6.82 -2.52 -32.46
N PRO A 470 6.32 -3.58 -33.14
CA PRO A 470 5.53 -4.64 -32.49
C PRO A 470 6.26 -5.37 -31.34
N GLY A 471 7.60 -5.40 -31.37
CA GLY A 471 8.45 -5.99 -30.34
C GLY A 471 8.72 -5.09 -29.13
N ASP A 472 8.33 -3.82 -29.18
CA ASP A 472 8.45 -2.89 -28.06
C ASP A 472 7.46 -3.26 -26.95
N TRP A 473 7.79 -2.86 -25.73
CA TRP A 473 7.01 -3.14 -24.54
C TRP A 473 6.44 -1.86 -23.96
N ILE A 474 5.22 -1.93 -23.45
CA ILE A 474 4.64 -0.88 -22.62
C ILE A 474 4.52 -1.37 -21.18
N VAL A 475 4.93 -0.54 -20.23
CA VAL A 475 4.87 -0.80 -18.80
C VAL A 475 4.06 0.30 -18.12
N TYR A 476 3.00 -0.06 -17.41
CA TYR A 476 2.10 0.90 -16.77
C TYR A 476 1.46 0.31 -15.52
N LYS A 477 0.92 1.17 -14.66
CA LYS A 477 0.19 0.74 -13.47
C LYS A 477 -1.26 0.36 -13.83
N SER A 478 -1.71 -0.82 -13.40
CA SER A 478 -3.11 -1.23 -13.54
C SER A 478 -4.02 -0.36 -12.68
N GLN A 479 -5.23 -0.07 -13.19
CA GLN A 479 -6.30 0.63 -12.47
C GLN A 479 -7.12 -0.31 -11.57
N ASP A 480 -6.86 -1.62 -11.60
CA ASP A 480 -7.54 -2.57 -10.71
C ASP A 480 -7.24 -2.23 -9.24
N ARG A 481 -8.15 -2.58 -8.32
CA ARG A 481 -8.00 -2.31 -6.87
C ARG A 481 -6.70 -2.82 -6.26
N ASN A 482 -6.01 -3.76 -6.92
CA ASN A 482 -4.74 -4.32 -6.49
C ASN A 482 -3.50 -3.59 -7.09
N GLY A 483 -3.69 -2.61 -7.98
CA GLY A 483 -2.69 -1.59 -8.36
C GLY A 483 -1.35 -2.06 -8.93
N GLY A 484 -1.27 -3.31 -9.40
CA GLY A 484 -0.01 -3.92 -9.86
C GLY A 484 0.53 -3.30 -11.16
N VAL A 485 1.83 -3.47 -11.40
CA VAL A 485 2.47 -3.06 -12.66
C VAL A 485 2.28 -4.13 -13.73
N ILE A 486 1.83 -3.69 -14.90
CA ILE A 486 1.60 -4.51 -16.09
C ILE A 486 2.68 -4.17 -17.10
N ALA A 487 3.32 -5.18 -17.68
CA ALA A 487 4.16 -5.06 -18.88
C ALA A 487 3.53 -5.87 -20.01
N ARG A 488 3.47 -5.34 -21.23
CA ARG A 488 2.93 -6.05 -22.41
C ARG A 488 3.64 -5.61 -23.70
N PRO A 489 3.74 -6.48 -24.71
CA PRO A 489 4.13 -6.07 -26.06
C PRO A 489 3.13 -5.08 -26.65
N VAL A 490 3.64 -4.09 -27.39
CA VAL A 490 2.83 -3.03 -28.01
C VAL A 490 1.89 -3.59 -29.09
N GLY A 491 2.29 -4.66 -29.78
CA GLY A 491 1.43 -5.34 -30.76
C GLY A 491 0.13 -5.92 -30.20
N GLU A 492 0.01 -6.06 -28.88
CA GLU A 492 -1.18 -6.60 -28.20
C GLU A 492 -2.07 -5.53 -27.54
N ILE A 493 -1.83 -4.25 -27.83
CA ILE A 493 -2.61 -3.15 -27.23
C ILE A 493 -4.02 -3.14 -27.82
N VAL A 494 -4.98 -3.71 -27.08
CA VAL A 494 -6.42 -3.64 -27.43
C VAL A 494 -7.13 -2.53 -26.67
N THR A 495 -6.68 -2.19 -25.45
CA THR A 495 -7.15 -1.04 -24.65
C THR A 495 -6.11 -0.65 -23.60
N LEU A 496 -5.49 0.53 -23.72
CA LEU A 496 -4.77 1.11 -22.59
C LEU A 496 -5.82 1.69 -21.64
N SER A 497 -5.88 1.16 -20.41
CA SER A 497 -6.58 1.84 -19.32
C SER A 497 -5.98 3.23 -19.14
N SER A 498 -6.76 4.18 -18.63
CA SER A 498 -6.46 5.61 -18.45
C SER A 498 -5.30 5.93 -17.49
N SER A 499 -4.20 5.19 -17.56
CA SER A 499 -2.97 5.48 -16.83
C SER A 499 -2.41 6.80 -17.36
N ALA A 500 -1.96 7.67 -16.46
CA ALA A 500 -1.41 8.97 -16.82
C ALA A 500 0.08 8.91 -17.18
N VAL A 501 0.77 7.83 -16.79
CA VAL A 501 2.19 7.58 -17.06
C VAL A 501 2.42 6.13 -17.46
N ALA A 502 3.25 5.92 -18.48
CA ALA A 502 3.80 4.63 -18.88
C ALA A 502 5.28 4.73 -19.24
N LEU A 503 5.95 3.58 -19.26
CA LEU A 503 7.26 3.41 -19.85
C LEU A 503 7.12 2.65 -21.16
N LEU A 504 7.66 3.22 -22.24
CA LEU A 504 7.87 2.51 -23.49
C LEU A 504 9.30 1.97 -23.48
N VAL A 505 9.44 0.65 -23.63
CA VAL A 505 10.73 -0.04 -23.56
C VAL A 505 11.00 -0.70 -24.91
N SER A 506 12.06 -0.25 -25.58
CA SER A 506 12.55 -0.80 -26.83
C SER A 506 13.86 -1.53 -26.58
N ILE A 507 13.98 -2.76 -27.06
CA ILE A 507 15.21 -3.55 -26.99
C ILE A 507 15.45 -4.03 -28.42
N ALA A 508 16.59 -3.64 -29.01
CA ALA A 508 16.98 -4.13 -30.33
C ALA A 508 17.09 -5.66 -30.28
N ASP A 509 16.36 -6.36 -31.16
CA ASP A 509 16.51 -7.80 -31.29
C ASP A 509 17.92 -8.13 -31.82
N ASP A 510 18.51 -9.21 -31.32
CA ASP A 510 19.88 -9.68 -31.61
C ASP A 510 20.07 -10.14 -33.10
N GLU A 511 19.06 -9.98 -33.96
CA GLU A 511 19.06 -10.35 -35.38
C GLU A 511 19.27 -9.13 -36.30
N ALA A 512 20.36 -8.38 -36.14
CA ALA A 512 20.91 -7.54 -37.21
C ALA A 512 22.30 -6.98 -36.87
N LEU A 513 23.30 -7.85 -36.68
CA LEU A 513 24.67 -7.44 -37.00
C LEU A 513 24.84 -7.57 -38.52
N PRO A 514 25.06 -6.48 -39.28
CA PRO A 514 25.35 -6.60 -40.69
C PRO A 514 26.69 -7.32 -40.87
N ASP A 515 26.68 -8.40 -41.66
CA ASP A 515 27.85 -9.10 -42.15
C ASP A 515 28.76 -8.10 -42.90
N THR A 516 29.72 -7.49 -42.20
CA THR A 516 30.83 -6.81 -42.86
C THR A 516 31.93 -7.82 -43.12
N ALA A 517 31.73 -8.65 -44.12
CA ALA A 517 32.78 -9.46 -44.74
C ALA A 517 32.55 -9.51 -46.25
N GLY A 518 33.24 -8.66 -47.00
CA GLY A 518 33.18 -8.70 -48.45
C GLY A 518 33.71 -7.48 -49.17
N ILE A 519 34.95 -7.05 -48.89
CA ILE A 519 35.75 -6.29 -49.86
C ILE A 519 37.18 -6.83 -49.80
N ASP A 520 37.46 -7.84 -50.62
CA ASP A 520 38.77 -8.02 -51.25
C ASP A 520 38.53 -7.96 -52.76
N GLY A 521 39.15 -6.96 -53.39
CA GLY A 521 39.19 -6.72 -54.83
C GLY A 521 40.40 -5.86 -55.15
#